data_AF-A0A1V4H769-F1
#
_entry.id   AF-A0A1V4H769-F1
#
_cell.length_a   1.000
_cell.length_b   1.000
_cell.length_c   1.000
_cell.angle_alpha   90.00
_cell.angle_beta   90.00
_cell.angle_gamma   90.00
#
_symmetry.space_group_name_H-M   'P 1'
#
loop_
_entity.id
_entity.type
_entity.pdbx_description
1 polymer ?
#
loop_
_entity_poly.entity_id
_entity_poly.type
_entity_poly.pdbx_seq_one_letter_code
_entity_poly.pdbx_strand_id
1 'polypeptide(L)'
;MDNLPKGLEVALKEEIYNRENEGDVLSALSRLNVTTSNAFIQFYKKYSGAFWSEAVPYELLDICDGKNNIEVYTEICRKEHGFLHNFLVLSELSTGAVLVLDSITDKVYEVDFEGGQDLLMNGELEVSWSNFNEFLKEYFEL
;
A
#
# COMPACT_ATOMS: atom_id res chain seq x y z
N MET A 1 10.85 14.97 8.28
CA MET A 1 10.03 13.94 8.95
C MET A 1 8.65 14.12 8.40
N ASP A 2 8.26 13.27 7.46
CA ASP A 2 6.88 13.28 6.98
C ASP A 2 6.03 12.66 8.08
N ASN A 3 5.22 13.51 8.69
CA ASN A 3 4.24 13.11 9.67
C ASN A 3 3.05 12.51 8.92
N LEU A 4 2.47 11.46 9.50
CA LEU A 4 1.20 10.91 9.03
C LEU A 4 0.12 12.02 9.00
N PRO A 5 -0.85 11.94 8.07
CA PRO A 5 -1.98 12.87 8.02
C PRO A 5 -2.65 13.02 9.38
N LYS A 6 -3.00 14.27 9.73
CA LYS A 6 -3.80 14.54 10.93
C LYS A 6 -5.19 13.92 10.76
N GLY A 7 -5.74 13.36 11.83
CA GLY A 7 -7.07 12.75 11.80
C GLY A 7 -7.05 11.23 11.59
N LEU A 8 -5.92 10.64 11.17
CA LEU A 8 -5.77 9.18 11.13
C LEU A 8 -6.03 8.53 12.50
N GLU A 9 -5.58 9.16 13.58
CA GLU A 9 -5.84 8.69 14.95
C GLU A 9 -7.33 8.70 15.33
N VAL A 10 -8.15 9.49 14.65
CA VAL A 10 -9.61 9.52 14.83
C VAL A 10 -10.27 8.45 13.97
N ALA A 11 -9.84 8.33 12.70
CA ALA A 11 -10.35 7.33 11.76
C ALA A 11 -10.04 5.89 12.23
N LEU A 12 -8.83 5.67 12.77
CA LEU A 12 -8.34 4.38 13.25
C LEU A 12 -8.24 4.32 14.79
N LYS A 13 -9.22 4.89 15.48
CA LYS A 13 -9.23 4.99 16.96
C LYS A 13 -9.46 3.65 17.67
N GLU A 14 -10.05 2.68 16.98
CA GLU A 14 -10.43 1.39 17.56
C GLU A 14 -9.19 0.53 17.79
N GLU A 15 -9.09 -0.13 18.95
CA GLU A 15 -7.89 -0.88 19.36
C GLU A 15 -7.53 -2.01 18.38
N ILE A 16 -8.50 -2.51 17.62
CA ILE A 16 -8.28 -3.53 16.57
C ILE A 16 -7.27 -3.09 15.51
N TYR A 17 -7.10 -1.78 15.31
CA TYR A 17 -6.16 -1.23 14.35
C TYR A 17 -4.79 -0.97 14.96
N ASN A 18 -4.56 -1.15 16.26
CA ASN A 18 -3.26 -0.92 16.86
C ASN A 18 -2.32 -2.08 16.55
N ARG A 19 -1.17 -1.80 15.95
CA ARG A 19 -0.16 -2.82 15.73
C ARG A 19 0.56 -3.18 17.04
N GLU A 20 0.61 -4.48 17.34
CA GLU A 20 1.32 -4.99 18.52
C GLU A 20 2.84 -5.08 18.31
N ASN A 21 3.28 -5.47 17.11
CA ASN A 21 4.69 -5.70 16.81
C ASN A 21 5.17 -4.91 15.57
N GLU A 22 5.76 -3.74 15.83
CA GLU A 22 6.38 -2.90 14.79
C GLU A 22 7.52 -3.58 14.01
N GLY A 23 8.15 -4.59 14.60
CA GLY A 23 9.27 -5.32 13.99
C GLY A 23 8.87 -6.15 12.78
N ASP A 24 7.60 -6.57 12.72
CA ASP A 24 7.08 -7.40 11.62
C ASP A 24 7.01 -6.61 10.32
N VAL A 25 6.70 -5.31 10.39
CA VAL A 25 6.70 -4.37 9.26
C VAL A 25 8.09 -4.29 8.62
N LEU A 26 9.12 -4.09 9.43
CA LEU A 26 10.51 -4.01 8.93
C LEU A 26 10.98 -5.35 8.37
N SER A 27 10.55 -6.45 8.98
CA SER A 27 10.88 -7.79 8.51
C SER A 27 10.22 -8.08 7.16
N ALA A 28 8.97 -7.67 6.95
CA ALA A 28 8.26 -7.81 5.67
C ALA A 28 8.91 -6.97 4.56
N LEU A 29 9.23 -5.70 4.83
CA LEU A 29 9.96 -4.85 3.89
C LEU A 29 11.33 -5.44 3.53
N SER A 30 12.02 -6.03 4.52
CA SER A 30 13.30 -6.71 4.29
C SER A 30 13.15 -7.96 3.42
N ARG A 31 12.10 -8.78 3.60
CA ARG A 31 11.85 -9.97 2.77
C ARG A 31 11.50 -9.58 1.33
N LEU A 32 10.72 -8.51 1.18
CA LEU A 32 10.38 -7.92 -0.12
C LEU A 32 11.56 -7.20 -0.78
N ASN A 33 12.67 -7.01 -0.06
CA ASN A 33 13.86 -6.28 -0.51
C ASN A 33 13.54 -4.87 -1.03
N VAL A 34 12.72 -4.13 -0.28
CA VAL A 34 12.32 -2.76 -0.61
C VAL A 34 12.69 -1.78 0.51
N THR A 35 12.93 -0.54 0.10
CA THR A 35 12.96 0.63 0.99
C THR A 35 11.81 1.53 0.58
N THR A 36 11.15 2.19 1.54
CA THR A 36 9.97 3.03 1.28
C THR A 36 10.01 4.30 2.12
N SER A 37 9.04 5.19 1.93
CA SER A 37 8.95 6.45 2.67
C SER A 37 8.78 6.24 4.17
N ASN A 38 9.21 7.23 4.95
CA ASN A 38 8.99 7.21 6.40
C ASN A 38 7.49 7.21 6.73
N ALA A 39 6.66 7.88 5.92
CA ALA A 39 5.21 7.88 6.10
C ALA A 39 4.63 6.46 6.03
N PHE A 40 4.98 5.69 4.99
CA PHE A 40 4.55 4.30 4.86
C PHE A 40 4.98 3.43 6.04
N ILE A 41 6.25 3.54 6.44
CA ILE A 41 6.79 2.78 7.58
C ILE A 41 6.05 3.16 8.88
N GLN A 42 5.85 4.45 9.14
CA GLN A 42 5.17 4.91 10.35
C GLN A 42 3.71 4.49 10.39
N PHE A 43 3.01 4.52 9.24
CA PHE A 43 1.62 4.10 9.14
C PHE A 43 1.49 2.63 9.53
N TYR A 44 2.22 1.74 8.86
CA TYR A 44 2.14 0.32 9.15
C TYR A 44 2.77 -0.04 10.49
N LYS A 45 3.76 0.69 11.01
CA LYS A 45 4.23 0.45 12.39
C LYS A 45 3.17 0.78 13.44
N LYS A 46 2.35 1.80 13.20
CA LYS A 46 1.33 2.22 14.14
C LYS A 46 0.06 1.40 14.01
N TYR A 47 -0.33 1.08 12.76
CA TYR A 47 -1.61 0.47 12.47
C TYR A 47 -1.48 -0.92 11.82
N SER A 48 -2.34 -1.84 12.24
CA SER A 48 -2.55 -3.15 11.62
C SER A 48 -3.88 -3.16 10.88
N GLY A 49 -3.83 -3.54 9.60
CA GLY A 49 -4.99 -3.70 8.74
C GLY A 49 -5.58 -5.12 8.76
N ALA A 50 -6.36 -5.51 7.76
CA ALA A 50 -6.76 -4.69 6.60
C ALA A 50 -7.70 -3.53 6.95
N PHE A 51 -7.76 -2.54 6.07
CA PHE A 51 -8.61 -1.35 6.21
C PHE A 51 -9.61 -1.29 5.07
N TRP A 52 -10.81 -0.79 5.38
CA TRP A 52 -11.85 -0.55 4.39
C TRP A 52 -12.21 0.94 4.35
N SER A 53 -12.48 1.45 3.15
CA SER A 53 -12.94 2.81 2.90
C SER A 53 -14.11 2.80 1.93
N GLU A 54 -15.04 3.74 2.09
CA GLU A 54 -16.08 4.02 1.08
C GLU A 54 -15.59 5.01 0.00
N ALA A 55 -14.56 5.82 0.30
CA ALA A 55 -14.04 6.84 -0.61
C ALA A 55 -13.19 6.25 -1.74
N VAL A 56 -12.38 5.23 -1.40
CA VAL A 56 -11.53 4.51 -2.35
C VAL A 56 -11.98 3.05 -2.36
N PRO A 57 -12.47 2.50 -3.48
CA PRO A 57 -13.17 1.21 -3.53
C PRO A 57 -12.22 0.00 -3.52
N TYR A 58 -11.21 0.04 -2.65
CA TYR A 58 -10.22 -1.02 -2.46
C TYR A 58 -10.04 -1.28 -0.96
N GLU A 59 -9.93 -2.55 -0.60
CA GLU A 59 -9.40 -2.90 0.72
C GLU A 59 -7.90 -2.57 0.74
N LEU A 60 -7.47 -1.72 1.67
CA LEU A 60 -6.06 -1.45 1.91
C LEU A 60 -5.52 -2.53 2.84
N LEU A 61 -4.65 -3.38 2.29
CA LEU A 61 -4.12 -4.53 2.99
C LEU A 61 -3.15 -4.14 4.10
N ASP A 62 -3.02 -5.05 5.07
CA ASP A 62 -1.89 -5.02 5.97
C ASP A 62 -0.59 -5.40 5.26
N ILE A 63 0.56 -4.95 5.78
CA ILE A 63 1.85 -5.30 5.20
C ILE A 63 2.25 -6.76 5.44
N CYS A 64 1.90 -7.35 6.58
CA CYS A 64 2.40 -8.65 7.01
C CYS A 64 1.40 -9.52 7.77
N ASP A 65 0.33 -8.94 8.31
CA ASP A 65 -0.69 -9.66 9.05
C ASP A 65 -1.78 -10.20 8.12
N GLY A 66 -2.31 -11.38 8.45
CA GLY A 66 -3.31 -12.07 7.63
C GLY A 66 -2.70 -12.94 6.51
N LYS A 67 -3.55 -13.75 5.89
CA LYS A 67 -3.16 -14.64 4.76
C LYS A 67 -2.98 -13.88 3.45
N ASN A 68 -3.78 -12.84 3.29
CA ASN A 68 -3.82 -11.95 2.14
C ASN A 68 -3.26 -10.62 2.65
N ASN A 69 -2.05 -10.27 2.22
CA ASN A 69 -1.34 -9.08 2.67
C ASN A 69 -0.46 -8.54 1.54
N ILE A 70 0.11 -7.36 1.74
CA ILE A 70 0.96 -6.69 0.74
C ILE A 70 2.13 -7.59 0.34
N GLU A 71 2.77 -8.26 1.28
CA GLU A 71 3.89 -9.16 0.99
C GLU A 71 3.49 -10.27 0.00
N VAL A 72 2.38 -10.95 0.27
CA VAL A 72 1.88 -12.05 -0.56
C VAL A 72 1.51 -11.56 -1.95
N TYR A 73 0.70 -10.50 -2.08
CA TYR A 73 0.24 -10.04 -3.39
C TYR A 73 1.34 -9.34 -4.20
N THR A 74 2.31 -8.71 -3.53
CA THR A 74 3.50 -8.17 -4.19
C THR A 74 4.31 -9.29 -4.83
N GLU A 75 4.55 -10.39 -4.10
CA GLU A 75 5.27 -11.55 -4.63
C GLU A 75 4.51 -12.22 -5.78
N ILE A 76 3.18 -12.31 -5.70
CA ILE A 76 2.34 -12.80 -6.80
C ILE A 76 2.50 -11.92 -8.04
N CYS A 77 2.37 -10.60 -7.90
CA CYS A 77 2.49 -9.68 -9.05
C CYS A 77 3.90 -9.64 -9.65
N ARG A 78 4.95 -9.78 -8.83
CA ARG A 78 6.32 -9.95 -9.34
C ARG A 78 6.46 -11.21 -10.18
N LYS A 79 5.92 -12.34 -9.69
CA LYS A 79 6.07 -13.65 -10.33
C LYS A 79 5.20 -13.82 -11.57
N GLU A 80 3.96 -13.38 -11.51
CA GLU A 80 2.93 -13.65 -12.53
C GLU A 80 2.79 -12.50 -13.52
N HIS A 81 3.10 -11.27 -13.09
CA HIS A 81 2.93 -10.03 -13.86
C HIS A 81 4.25 -9.29 -14.10
N GLY A 82 5.38 -9.79 -13.59
CA GLY A 82 6.69 -9.18 -13.86
C GLY A 82 6.88 -7.78 -13.26
N PHE A 83 6.11 -7.43 -12.23
CA PHE A 83 6.26 -6.15 -11.54
C PHE A 83 7.71 -5.95 -11.07
N LEU A 84 8.22 -4.73 -11.25
CA LEU A 84 9.55 -4.36 -10.77
C LEU A 84 9.65 -4.46 -9.24
N HIS A 85 10.87 -4.64 -8.75
CA HIS A 85 11.11 -4.86 -7.33
C HIS A 85 10.65 -3.68 -6.45
N ASN A 86 10.60 -2.45 -6.98
CA ASN A 86 10.21 -1.27 -6.23
C ASN A 86 8.68 -1.14 -6.03
N PHE A 87 7.87 -1.90 -6.75
CA PHE A 87 6.43 -1.83 -6.61
C PHE A 87 5.92 -2.70 -5.44
N LEU A 88 5.01 -2.14 -4.66
CA LEU A 88 4.28 -2.79 -3.58
C LEU A 88 2.78 -2.80 -3.90
N VAL A 89 2.14 -3.95 -3.81
CA VAL A 89 0.70 -4.12 -4.10
C VAL A 89 -0.10 -3.92 -2.82
N LEU A 90 -0.85 -2.84 -2.74
CA LEU A 90 -1.52 -2.37 -1.52
C LEU A 90 -2.92 -2.96 -1.32
N SER A 91 -3.54 -3.54 -2.35
CA SER A 91 -4.90 -4.08 -2.30
C SER A 91 -4.96 -5.54 -2.73
N GLU A 92 -6.10 -6.20 -2.50
CA GLU A 92 -6.33 -7.53 -3.05
C GLU A 92 -6.38 -7.53 -4.58
N LEU A 93 -6.03 -8.68 -5.16
CA LEU A 93 -6.29 -9.01 -6.57
C LEU A 93 -7.77 -9.42 -6.74
N SER A 94 -8.70 -8.47 -6.61
CA SER A 94 -10.08 -8.69 -7.02
C SER A 94 -10.57 -7.47 -7.79
N THR A 95 -11.59 -7.64 -8.65
CA THR A 95 -12.14 -6.60 -9.55
C THR A 95 -11.24 -6.06 -10.68
N GLY A 96 -10.17 -6.78 -11.06
CA GLY A 96 -9.42 -6.52 -12.30
C GLY A 96 -8.42 -5.36 -12.25
N ALA A 97 -8.30 -4.71 -11.10
CA ALA A 97 -7.31 -3.68 -10.83
C ALA A 97 -6.74 -3.80 -9.41
N VAL A 98 -5.59 -3.17 -9.17
CA VAL A 98 -4.94 -3.10 -7.86
C VAL A 98 -4.37 -1.72 -7.56
N LEU A 99 -4.28 -1.38 -6.28
CA LEU A 99 -3.48 -0.28 -5.80
C LEU A 99 -2.00 -0.69 -5.73
N VAL A 100 -1.12 0.15 -6.29
CA VAL A 100 0.32 -0.10 -6.33
C VAL A 100 1.08 1.13 -5.87
N LEU A 101 1.96 0.97 -4.88
CA LEU A 101 2.92 2.00 -4.46
C LEU A 101 4.26 1.78 -5.15
N ASP A 102 4.81 2.82 -5.77
CA ASP A 102 6.24 2.87 -6.10
C ASP A 102 7.03 3.28 -4.86
N SER A 103 7.75 2.34 -4.25
CA SER A 103 8.52 2.57 -3.03
C SER A 103 9.71 3.55 -3.20
N ILE A 104 10.12 3.87 -4.44
CA ILE A 104 11.17 4.85 -4.73
C ILE A 104 10.60 6.27 -4.80
N THR A 105 9.47 6.45 -5.49
CA THR A 105 8.87 7.78 -5.71
C THR A 105 7.74 8.12 -4.74
N ASP A 106 7.31 7.14 -3.95
CA ASP A 106 6.17 7.17 -3.01
C ASP A 106 4.81 7.34 -3.69
N LYS A 107 4.75 7.35 -5.03
CA LYS A 107 3.52 7.51 -5.80
C LYS A 107 2.64 6.27 -5.70
N VAL A 108 1.32 6.49 -5.68
CA VAL A 108 0.33 5.41 -5.70
C VAL A 108 -0.43 5.44 -7.02
N TYR A 109 -0.63 4.26 -7.60
CA TYR A 109 -1.26 4.03 -8.88
C TYR A 109 -2.44 3.08 -8.70
N GLU A 110 -3.51 3.31 -9.45
CA GLU A 110 -4.48 2.28 -9.77
C GLU A 110 -4.06 1.58 -11.06
N VAL A 111 -3.91 0.26 -11.01
CA VAL A 111 -3.35 -0.53 -12.10
C VAL A 111 -4.33 -1.61 -12.49
N ASP A 112 -4.99 -1.44 -13.63
CA ASP A 112 -5.77 -2.50 -14.25
C ASP A 112 -4.86 -3.52 -14.97
N PHE A 113 -5.36 -4.76 -15.07
CA PHE A 113 -4.70 -5.83 -15.83
C PHE A 113 -5.14 -5.89 -17.30
N GLU A 114 -5.82 -4.85 -17.82
CA GLU A 114 -6.26 -4.71 -19.22
C GLU A 114 -5.36 -3.77 -20.04
N GLY A 115 -4.20 -3.38 -19.49
CA GLY A 115 -3.20 -2.53 -20.14
C GLY A 115 -2.48 -1.59 -19.17
N GLY A 116 -3.09 -1.29 -18.02
CA GLY A 116 -2.50 -0.46 -16.97
C GLY A 116 -1.16 -0.98 -16.48
N GLN A 117 -1.01 -2.30 -16.34
CA GLN A 117 0.25 -2.95 -16.01
C GLN A 117 1.39 -2.58 -16.98
N ASP A 118 1.16 -2.65 -18.30
CA ASP A 118 2.19 -2.35 -19.29
C ASP A 118 2.58 -0.86 -19.24
N LEU A 119 1.58 0.03 -19.07
CA LEU A 119 1.81 1.46 -18.89
C LEU A 119 2.63 1.74 -17.62
N LEU A 120 2.35 1.05 -16.51
CA LEU A 120 3.10 1.19 -15.26
C LEU A 120 4.57 0.83 -15.49
N MET A 121 4.81 -0.30 -16.15
CA MET A 121 6.15 -0.84 -16.41
C MET A 121 6.96 0.05 -17.36
N ASN A 122 6.29 0.75 -18.28
CA ASN A 122 6.91 1.73 -19.18
C ASN A 122 7.05 3.12 -18.54
N GLY A 123 6.52 3.34 -17.34
CA GLY A 123 6.50 4.65 -16.67
C GLY A 123 5.54 5.66 -17.32
N GLU A 124 4.54 5.16 -18.05
CA GLU A 124 3.55 5.93 -18.80
C GLU A 124 2.20 6.02 -18.09
N LEU A 125 1.96 5.17 -17.07
CA LEU A 125 0.71 5.19 -16.32
C LEU A 125 0.55 6.50 -15.54
N GLU A 126 -0.64 7.07 -15.62
CA GLU A 126 -1.00 8.28 -14.88
C GLU A 126 -1.00 7.99 -13.37
N VAL A 127 -0.48 8.94 -12.61
CA VAL A 127 -0.37 8.83 -11.15
C VAL A 127 -1.73 9.14 -10.52
N SER A 128 -2.29 8.20 -9.75
CA SER A 128 -3.53 8.43 -9.00
C SER A 128 -3.30 9.34 -7.79
N TRP A 129 -2.25 9.07 -7.00
CA TRP A 129 -1.85 9.93 -5.89
C TRP A 129 -0.35 10.24 -5.91
N SER A 130 -0.04 11.52 -5.72
CA SER A 130 1.34 12.02 -5.83
C SER A 130 2.30 11.46 -4.78
N ASN A 131 1.79 10.97 -3.66
CA ASN A 131 2.53 10.27 -2.61
C ASN A 131 1.58 9.48 -1.70
N PHE A 132 2.13 8.63 -0.80
CA PHE A 132 1.34 7.79 0.09
C PHE A 132 0.49 8.60 1.08
N ASN A 133 0.95 9.78 1.52
CA ASN A 133 0.18 10.63 2.43
C ASN A 133 -1.06 11.24 1.76
N GLU A 134 -0.97 11.67 0.49
CA GLU A 134 -2.15 12.14 -0.24
C GLU A 134 -3.16 11.01 -0.46
N PHE A 135 -2.68 9.80 -0.74
CA PHE A 135 -3.52 8.60 -0.77
C PHE A 135 -4.23 8.39 0.57
N LEU A 136 -3.51 8.40 1.70
CA LEU A 136 -4.11 8.21 3.02
C LEU A 136 -5.17 9.26 3.37
N LYS A 137 -4.99 10.52 2.95
CA LYS A 137 -5.99 11.57 3.18
C LYS A 137 -7.29 11.28 2.46
N GLU A 138 -7.22 10.89 1.18
CA GLU A 138 -8.41 10.55 0.41
C GLU A 138 -9.04 9.25 0.92
N TYR A 139 -8.21 8.23 1.16
CA TYR A 139 -8.65 6.92 1.64
C TYR A 139 -9.40 7.00 2.99
N PHE A 140 -8.95 7.83 3.92
CA PHE A 140 -9.58 7.98 5.23
C PHE A 140 -10.43 9.25 5.38
N GLU A 141 -10.71 9.95 4.27
CA GLU A 141 -11.52 11.18 4.23
C GLU A 141 -11.05 12.28 5.24
N LEU A 142 -9.75 12.63 5.20
CA LEU A 142 -9.05 13.53 6.13
C LEU A 142 -8.78 14.95 5.61
#